data_AF-A0A8D0S3B0-F1
#
_entry.id   AF-A0A8D0S3B0-F1
#
_cell.length_a   1.000
_cell.length_b   1.000
_cell.length_c   1.000
_cell.angle_alpha   90.00
_cell.angle_beta   90.00
_cell.angle_gamma   90.00
#
_symmetry.space_group_name_H-M   'P 1'
#
loop_
_entity.id
_entity.type
_entity.pdbx_description
1 polymer ?
#
loop_
_entity_poly.entity_id
_entity_poly.type
_entity_poly.pdbx_seq_one_letter_code
_entity_poly.pdbx_strand_id
1 'polypeptide(L)'
;MSTIQCRALVCLQSLVSLLDVEHLGGPAALQTLAQHLSQLLFSQPDFAKHVDFLEAISSALRALLQTMASQNIPQCMTPDQLMTLCTAGIQSSNVGVRVNMVSILGITGSVLAKEDGTLDTLKTIGCFLLEVATKDPSLVVAGEALDALFDVFADGKEAERASVQIRLLAALKDFQPVFKMKVGRFCGERLSLSLLWEEGVCASLRATPVIPITLQPPFRVRACGLSQRSVVLSVESL
;
A
#
# COMPACT_ATOMS: atom_id res chain seq x y z
N MET A 1 23.88 5.64 -18.95
CA MET A 1 24.23 5.99 -17.55
C MET A 1 23.24 5.44 -16.52
N SER A 2 21.97 5.21 -16.87
CA SER A 2 20.93 4.74 -15.94
C SER A 2 21.06 3.28 -15.48
N THR A 3 21.59 2.36 -16.30
CA THR A 3 21.55 0.91 -15.99
C THR A 3 22.32 0.52 -14.73
N ILE A 4 23.50 1.10 -14.48
CA ILE A 4 24.29 0.80 -13.27
C ILE A 4 23.54 1.32 -12.03
N GLN A 5 22.97 2.53 -12.12
CA GLN A 5 22.19 3.12 -11.03
C GLN A 5 20.93 2.32 -10.74
N CYS A 6 20.15 1.93 -11.76
CA CYS A 6 18.98 1.07 -11.58
C CYS A 6 19.36 -0.27 -10.92
N ARG A 7 20.45 -0.91 -11.37
CA ARG A 7 20.92 -2.17 -10.77
C ARG A 7 21.36 -1.98 -9.32
N ALA A 8 22.03 -0.88 -9.00
CA ALA A 8 22.40 -0.54 -7.63
C ALA A 8 21.16 -0.34 -6.74
N LEU A 9 20.13 0.34 -7.24
CA LEU A 9 18.87 0.56 -6.52
C LEU A 9 18.08 -0.73 -6.30
N VAL A 10 18.01 -1.61 -7.30
CA VAL A 10 17.38 -2.94 -7.17
C VAL A 10 18.14 -3.83 -6.20
N CYS A 11 19.48 -3.76 -6.21
CA CYS A 11 20.30 -4.44 -5.23
C CYS A 11 20.02 -3.90 -3.81
N LEU A 12 19.97 -2.58 -3.65
CA LEU A 12 19.65 -1.92 -2.40
C LEU A 12 18.27 -2.35 -1.87
N GLN A 13 17.24 -2.33 -2.72
CA GLN A 13 15.90 -2.84 -2.39
C GLN A 13 15.99 -4.26 -1.83
N SER A 14 16.71 -5.15 -2.53
CA SER A 14 16.86 -6.55 -2.11
C SER A 14 17.54 -6.68 -0.76
N LEU A 15 18.62 -5.92 -0.52
CA LEU A 15 19.34 -5.92 0.76
C LEU A 15 18.45 -5.42 1.90
N VAL A 16 17.73 -4.32 1.69
CA VAL A 16 16.83 -3.72 2.69
C VAL A 16 15.67 -4.65 3.05
N SER A 17 15.21 -5.49 2.12
CA SER A 17 14.16 -6.48 2.37
C SER A 17 14.65 -7.79 3.00
N LEU A 18 15.96 -8.05 3.00
CA LEU A 18 16.54 -9.33 3.45
C LEU A 18 17.34 -9.22 4.75
N LEU A 19 17.89 -8.04 5.03
CA LEU A 19 18.78 -7.81 6.18
C LEU A 19 18.03 -7.15 7.33
N ASP A 20 18.41 -7.51 8.55
CA ASP A 20 17.93 -6.83 9.75
C ASP A 20 18.49 -5.40 9.84
N VAL A 21 17.77 -4.54 10.57
CA VAL A 21 18.12 -3.12 10.76
C VAL A 21 19.55 -2.94 11.26
N GLU A 22 20.01 -3.79 12.18
CA GLU A 22 21.38 -3.73 12.72
C GLU A 22 22.43 -3.95 11.64
N HIS A 23 22.20 -4.89 10.72
CA HIS A 23 23.09 -5.15 9.58
C HIS A 23 23.05 -4.05 8.53
N LEU A 24 21.98 -3.25 8.51
CA LEU A 24 21.84 -2.08 7.62
C LEU A 24 22.43 -0.79 8.22
N GLY A 25 23.08 -0.87 9.38
CA GLY A 25 23.71 0.27 10.05
C GLY A 25 22.82 0.98 11.06
N GLY A 26 21.72 0.34 11.48
CA GLY A 26 20.83 0.85 12.53
C GLY A 26 19.79 1.88 12.05
N PRO A 27 18.87 2.31 12.93
CA PRO A 27 17.77 3.20 12.57
C PRO A 27 18.18 4.54 11.96
N ALA A 28 19.27 5.15 12.46
CA ALA A 28 19.76 6.43 11.96
C ALA A 28 20.29 6.35 10.52
N ALA A 29 20.93 5.24 10.16
CA ALA A 29 21.39 5.00 8.79
C ALA A 29 20.20 4.84 7.83
N LEU A 30 19.16 4.10 8.25
CA LEU A 30 17.94 3.94 7.45
C LEU A 30 17.20 5.26 7.22
N GLN A 31 17.09 6.11 8.24
CA GLN A 31 16.51 7.45 8.10
C GLN A 31 17.29 8.32 7.13
N THR A 32 18.62 8.32 7.22
CA THR A 32 19.50 9.06 6.30
C THR A 32 19.34 8.55 4.87
N LEU A 33 19.29 7.23 4.69
CA LEU A 33 19.08 6.61 3.39
C LEU A 33 17.71 6.97 2.81
N ALA A 34 16.67 6.97 3.63
CA ALA A 34 15.31 7.32 3.21
C ALA A 34 15.26 8.78 2.75
N GLN A 35 15.91 9.70 3.47
CA GLN A 35 16.03 11.10 3.06
C GLN A 35 16.78 11.24 1.72
N HIS A 36 17.88 10.52 1.53
CA HIS A 36 18.63 10.57 0.26
C HIS A 36 17.83 10.03 -0.92
N LEU A 37 17.16 8.88 -0.77
CA LEU A 37 16.32 8.32 -1.83
C LEU A 37 15.13 9.24 -2.15
N SER A 38 14.54 9.85 -1.12
CA SER A 38 13.49 10.86 -1.26
C SER A 38 13.96 12.03 -2.10
N GLN A 39 15.05 12.68 -1.70
CA GLN A 39 15.63 13.83 -2.41
C GLN A 39 15.98 13.49 -3.86
N LEU A 40 16.56 12.31 -4.09
CA LEU A 40 16.94 11.86 -5.42
C LEU A 40 15.72 11.62 -6.31
N LEU A 41 14.61 11.14 -5.74
CA LEU A 41 13.33 10.98 -6.42
C LEU A 41 12.68 12.35 -6.73
N PHE A 42 12.69 13.28 -5.77
CA PHE A 42 12.17 14.64 -5.95
C PHE A 42 12.98 15.49 -6.94
N SER A 43 14.26 15.22 -7.09
CA SER A 43 15.15 15.98 -7.98
C SER A 43 15.00 15.60 -9.45
N GLN A 44 14.14 14.63 -9.79
CA GLN A 44 13.94 14.21 -11.17
C GLN A 44 12.98 15.17 -11.90
N PRO A 45 13.44 15.92 -12.91
CA PRO A 45 12.65 16.96 -13.56
C PRO A 45 11.63 16.41 -14.56
N ASP A 46 11.70 15.13 -14.95
CA ASP A 46 10.85 14.56 -15.98
C ASP A 46 10.56 13.07 -15.74
N PHE A 47 9.36 12.79 -15.21
CA PHE A 47 8.92 11.42 -14.92
C PHE A 47 8.71 10.56 -16.18
N ALA A 48 8.66 11.18 -17.36
CA ALA A 48 8.42 10.49 -18.63
C ALA A 48 9.71 9.93 -19.27
N LYS A 49 10.89 10.48 -18.95
CA LYS A 49 12.16 10.12 -19.63
C LYS A 49 12.98 9.04 -18.93
N HIS A 50 12.74 8.81 -17.64
CA HIS A 50 13.57 7.94 -16.81
C HIS A 50 12.75 6.90 -16.05
N VAL A 51 11.83 6.25 -16.76
CA VAL A 51 10.87 5.29 -16.22
C VAL A 51 11.55 4.17 -15.41
N ASP A 52 12.57 3.51 -15.97
CA ASP A 52 13.27 2.41 -15.29
C ASP A 52 13.99 2.87 -14.01
N PHE A 53 14.49 4.09 -14.01
CA PHE A 53 15.15 4.67 -12.84
C PHE A 53 14.14 5.02 -11.76
N LEU A 54 13.00 5.62 -12.15
CA LEU A 54 11.90 5.93 -11.25
C LEU A 54 11.29 4.68 -10.63
N GLU A 55 11.13 3.62 -11.42
CA GLU A 55 10.65 2.34 -10.91
C GLU A 55 11.66 1.76 -9.91
N ALA A 56 12.96 1.76 -10.22
CA ALA A 56 13.98 1.25 -9.33
C ALA A 56 14.10 2.05 -8.01
N ILE A 57 14.10 3.39 -8.08
CA ILE A 57 14.24 4.23 -6.89
C ILE A 57 12.97 4.20 -6.02
N SER A 58 11.78 4.23 -6.63
CA SER A 58 10.51 4.11 -5.90
C SER A 58 10.37 2.73 -5.26
N SER A 59 10.83 1.66 -5.92
CA SER A 59 10.86 0.31 -5.34
C SER A 59 11.79 0.23 -4.13
N ALA A 60 12.99 0.80 -4.23
CA ALA A 60 13.96 0.83 -3.13
C ALA A 60 13.43 1.66 -1.94
N LEU A 61 12.85 2.82 -2.21
CA LEU A 61 12.25 3.67 -1.19
C LEU A 61 11.06 2.98 -0.51
N ARG A 62 10.19 2.32 -1.27
CA ARG A 62 9.06 1.53 -0.74
C ARG A 62 9.55 0.46 0.22
N ALA A 63 10.52 -0.35 -0.19
CA ALA A 63 11.09 -1.40 0.65
C ALA A 63 11.69 -0.82 1.95
N LEU A 64 12.39 0.31 1.85
CA LEU A 64 12.97 0.99 3.00
C LEU A 64 11.93 1.51 3.98
N LEU A 65 10.91 2.22 3.49
CA LEU A 65 9.83 2.73 4.34
C LEU A 65 9.05 1.59 5.00
N GLN A 66 8.85 0.47 4.29
CA GLN A 66 8.21 -0.71 4.85
C GLN A 66 9.03 -1.33 5.99
N THR A 67 10.35 -1.51 5.79
CA THR A 67 11.26 -1.99 6.84
C THR A 67 11.23 -1.04 8.05
N MET A 68 11.31 0.28 7.82
CA MET A 68 11.23 1.28 8.89
C MET A 68 9.91 1.22 9.65
N ALA A 69 8.78 1.14 8.94
CA ALA A 69 7.45 1.05 9.55
C ALA A 69 7.30 -0.21 10.41
N SER A 70 7.77 -1.37 9.94
CA SER A 70 7.73 -2.63 10.70
C SER A 70 8.54 -2.59 12.00
N GLN A 71 9.53 -1.70 12.07
CA GLN A 71 10.46 -1.55 13.19
C GLN A 71 10.15 -0.30 14.04
N ASN A 72 9.02 0.37 13.77
CA ASN A 72 8.59 1.61 14.43
C ASN A 72 9.63 2.74 14.36
N ILE A 73 10.41 2.78 13.27
CA ILE A 73 11.38 3.85 13.02
C ILE A 73 10.63 5.04 12.41
N PRO A 74 10.74 6.26 12.97
CA PRO A 74 10.08 7.44 12.42
C PRO A 74 10.45 7.67 10.95
N GLN A 75 9.43 7.89 10.12
CA GLN A 75 9.61 8.18 8.70
C GLN A 75 10.04 9.63 8.49
N CYS A 76 10.79 9.88 7.41
CA CYS A 76 11.50 11.14 7.21
C CYS A 76 10.79 12.17 6.29
N MET A 77 9.61 11.84 5.74
CA MET A 77 8.90 12.73 4.81
C MET A 77 7.75 13.44 5.49
N THR A 78 7.54 14.72 5.13
CA THR A 78 6.31 15.42 5.49
C THR A 78 5.15 14.93 4.60
N PRO A 79 3.91 14.96 5.10
CA PRO A 79 2.77 14.53 4.30
C PRO A 79 2.54 15.33 3.01
N ASP A 80 2.87 16.63 2.99
CA ASP A 80 2.72 17.48 1.81
C ASP A 80 3.67 17.07 0.67
N GLN A 81 4.92 16.75 1.03
CA GLN A 81 5.92 16.26 0.08
C GLN A 81 5.50 14.91 -0.51
N LEU A 82 4.95 14.03 0.34
CA LEU A 82 4.45 12.73 -0.06
C LEU A 82 3.26 12.85 -1.02
N MET A 83 2.28 13.68 -0.71
CA MET A 83 1.12 13.89 -1.58
C MET A 83 1.49 14.47 -2.94
N THR A 84 2.45 15.41 -2.96
CA THR A 84 2.99 15.98 -4.19
C THR A 84 3.65 14.89 -5.05
N LEU A 85 4.44 14.02 -4.41
CA LEU A 85 5.10 12.90 -5.06
C LEU A 85 4.10 11.92 -5.66
N CYS A 86 3.11 11.48 -4.88
CA CYS A 86 2.11 10.51 -5.32
C CYS A 86 1.26 11.07 -6.46
N THR A 87 0.91 12.36 -6.40
CA THR A 87 0.13 13.03 -7.47
C THR A 87 0.93 13.10 -8.78
N ALA A 88 2.23 13.40 -8.73
CA ALA A 88 3.09 13.38 -9.91
C ALA A 88 3.33 11.95 -10.42
N GLY A 89 3.58 11.02 -9.50
CA GLY A 89 3.91 9.63 -9.80
C GLY A 89 2.75 8.82 -10.37
N ILE A 90 1.50 9.09 -9.96
CA ILE A 90 0.31 8.42 -10.50
C ILE A 90 0.01 8.81 -11.95
N GLN A 91 0.57 9.92 -12.43
CA GLN A 91 0.48 10.30 -13.85
C GLN A 91 1.50 9.56 -14.73
N SER A 92 2.39 8.75 -14.14
CA SER A 92 3.36 7.96 -14.90
C SER A 92 2.67 6.92 -15.79
N SER A 93 3.16 6.78 -17.02
CA SER A 93 2.71 5.74 -17.95
C SER A 93 3.07 4.33 -17.47
N ASN A 94 4.05 4.19 -16.57
CA ASN A 94 4.50 2.90 -16.05
C ASN A 94 3.67 2.46 -14.82
N VAL A 95 3.11 1.26 -14.91
CA VAL A 95 2.27 0.64 -13.87
C VAL A 95 3.05 0.39 -12.59
N GLY A 96 4.30 -0.09 -12.67
CA GLY A 96 5.16 -0.36 -11.51
C GLY A 96 5.48 0.91 -10.71
N VAL A 97 5.75 2.03 -11.39
CA VAL A 97 5.91 3.34 -10.73
C VAL A 97 4.62 3.70 -9.99
N ARG A 98 3.45 3.60 -10.63
CA ARG A 98 2.16 3.92 -9.98
C ARG A 98 1.88 3.04 -8.78
N VAL A 99 2.10 1.73 -8.89
CA VAL A 99 2.00 0.78 -7.76
C VAL A 99 2.91 1.23 -6.61
N ASN A 100 4.19 1.47 -6.88
CA ASN A 100 5.12 1.87 -5.83
C ASN A 100 4.71 3.17 -5.12
N MET A 101 4.19 4.15 -5.86
CA MET A 101 3.72 5.42 -5.28
C MET A 101 2.51 5.23 -4.37
N VAL A 102 1.58 4.36 -4.77
CA VAL A 102 0.41 4.00 -3.98
C VAL A 102 0.83 3.23 -2.72
N SER A 103 1.72 2.25 -2.85
CA SER A 103 2.22 1.50 -1.69
C SER A 103 2.97 2.38 -0.70
N ILE A 104 3.83 3.29 -1.19
CA ILE A 104 4.55 4.25 -0.34
C ILE A 104 3.54 5.10 0.45
N LEU A 105 2.48 5.58 -0.21
CA LEU A 105 1.42 6.32 0.45
C LEU A 105 0.68 5.50 1.52
N GLY A 106 0.39 4.23 1.24
CA GLY A 106 -0.23 3.31 2.20
C GLY A 106 0.63 3.05 3.44
N ILE A 107 1.93 2.78 3.23
CA ILE A 107 2.90 2.57 4.32
C ILE A 107 3.01 3.81 5.20
N THR A 108 3.09 5.01 4.61
CA THR A 108 3.15 6.24 5.41
C THR A 108 1.83 6.54 6.09
N GLY A 109 0.70 6.38 5.40
CA GLY A 109 -0.62 6.62 5.98
C GLY A 109 -0.91 5.70 7.17
N SER A 110 -0.50 4.43 7.13
CA SER A 110 -0.67 3.49 8.25
C SER A 110 0.21 3.81 9.46
N VAL A 111 1.36 4.47 9.25
CA VAL A 111 2.16 5.03 10.35
C VAL A 111 1.47 6.28 10.94
N LEU A 112 1.02 7.20 10.08
CA LEU A 112 0.32 8.42 10.50
C LEU A 112 -1.00 8.15 11.22
N ALA A 113 -1.68 7.05 10.90
CA ALA A 113 -2.92 6.62 11.55
C ALA A 113 -2.77 6.40 13.07
N LYS A 114 -1.55 6.12 13.53
CA LYS A 114 -1.20 5.87 14.93
C LYS A 114 -0.76 7.13 15.68
N GLU A 115 -0.59 8.25 14.97
CA GLU A 115 -0.14 9.53 15.53
C GLU A 115 -1.33 10.48 15.72
N ASP A 116 -1.31 11.26 16.81
CA ASP A 116 -2.33 12.27 17.06
C ASP A 116 -2.17 13.49 16.14
N GLY A 117 -3.28 14.12 15.73
CA GLY A 117 -3.25 15.35 14.93
C GLY A 117 -3.05 15.14 13.43
N THR A 118 -3.12 13.90 12.95
CA THR A 118 -2.95 13.54 11.52
C THR A 118 -4.26 13.47 10.74
N LEU A 119 -5.40 13.83 11.35
CA LEU A 119 -6.75 13.69 10.78
C LEU A 119 -6.90 14.20 9.35
N ASP A 120 -6.52 15.46 9.09
CA ASP A 120 -6.72 16.09 7.79
C ASP A 120 -5.79 15.50 6.73
N THR A 121 -4.60 15.08 7.15
CA THR A 121 -3.68 14.32 6.31
C THR A 121 -4.28 12.97 5.92
N LEU A 122 -4.81 12.21 6.86
CA LEU A 122 -5.42 10.90 6.61
C LEU A 122 -6.65 11.01 5.71
N LYS A 123 -7.46 12.07 5.87
CA LYS A 123 -8.58 12.36 4.95
C LYS A 123 -8.07 12.59 3.52
N THR A 124 -7.00 13.36 3.38
CA THR A 124 -6.39 13.64 2.07
C THR A 124 -5.84 12.36 1.43
N ILE A 125 -5.12 11.55 2.21
CA ILE A 125 -4.60 10.24 1.77
C ILE A 125 -5.75 9.31 1.36
N GLY A 126 -6.78 9.18 2.19
CA GLY A 126 -7.92 8.30 1.92
C GLY A 126 -8.72 8.71 0.68
N CYS A 127 -8.99 10.01 0.49
CA CYS A 127 -9.62 10.51 -0.72
C CYS A 127 -8.79 10.22 -1.97
N PHE A 128 -7.47 10.41 -1.88
CA PHE A 128 -6.56 10.12 -3.00
C PHE A 128 -6.52 8.62 -3.33
N LEU A 129 -6.36 7.74 -2.34
CA LEU A 129 -6.36 6.29 -2.55
C LEU A 129 -7.67 5.80 -3.15
N LEU A 130 -8.81 6.34 -2.68
CA LEU A 130 -10.13 6.03 -3.23
C LEU A 130 -10.27 6.50 -4.69
N GLU A 131 -9.73 7.67 -5.01
CA GLU A 131 -9.70 8.16 -6.38
C GLU A 131 -8.87 7.25 -7.30
N VAL A 132 -7.69 6.82 -6.85
CA VAL A 132 -6.84 5.90 -7.61
C VAL A 132 -7.52 4.54 -7.78
N ALA A 133 -8.10 3.98 -6.73
CA ALA A 133 -8.82 2.70 -6.77
C ALA A 133 -9.98 2.72 -7.78
N THR A 134 -10.70 3.83 -7.87
CA THR A 134 -11.87 3.97 -8.73
C THR A 134 -11.51 4.31 -10.18
N LYS A 135 -10.55 5.22 -10.38
CA LYS A 135 -10.26 5.82 -11.70
C LYS A 135 -9.10 5.19 -12.45
N ASP A 136 -8.13 4.53 -11.81
CA ASP A 136 -6.97 4.00 -12.54
C ASP A 136 -7.42 2.92 -13.56
N PRO A 137 -6.87 2.95 -14.79
CA PRO A 137 -7.17 1.95 -15.81
C PRO A 137 -6.61 0.56 -15.49
N SER A 138 -5.52 0.48 -14.72
CA SER A 138 -4.88 -0.78 -14.34
C SER A 138 -5.51 -1.38 -13.09
N LEU A 139 -5.97 -2.63 -13.22
CA LEU A 139 -6.47 -3.39 -12.06
C LEU A 139 -5.42 -3.61 -10.98
N VAL A 140 -4.14 -3.70 -11.36
CA VAL A 140 -3.04 -3.90 -10.41
C VAL A 140 -2.89 -2.67 -9.53
N VAL A 141 -2.92 -1.46 -10.12
CA VAL A 141 -2.83 -0.20 -9.37
C VAL A 141 -4.08 0.02 -8.53
N ALA A 142 -5.26 -0.28 -9.08
CA ALA A 142 -6.50 -0.18 -8.34
C ALA A 142 -6.56 -1.14 -7.14
N GLY A 143 -6.06 -2.37 -7.31
CA GLY A 143 -5.95 -3.36 -6.24
C GLY A 143 -4.96 -2.94 -5.14
N GLU A 144 -3.79 -2.46 -5.52
CA GLU A 144 -2.81 -1.90 -4.58
C GLU A 144 -3.39 -0.70 -3.82
N ALA A 145 -4.16 0.16 -4.50
CA ALA A 145 -4.79 1.31 -3.87
C ALA A 145 -5.83 0.90 -2.83
N LEU A 146 -6.59 -0.18 -3.07
CA LEU A 146 -7.50 -0.75 -2.09
C LEU A 146 -6.75 -1.37 -0.90
N ASP A 147 -5.67 -2.10 -1.15
CA ASP A 147 -4.83 -2.71 -0.12
C ASP A 147 -4.24 -1.64 0.81
N ALA A 148 -3.64 -0.60 0.22
CA ALA A 148 -3.16 0.58 0.93
C ALA A 148 -4.29 1.27 1.71
N LEU A 149 -5.50 1.34 1.16
CA LEU A 149 -6.66 1.92 1.86
C LEU A 149 -7.02 1.11 3.10
N PHE A 150 -7.02 -0.22 3.00
CA PHE A 150 -7.29 -1.07 4.16
C PHE A 150 -6.17 -0.97 5.19
N ASP A 151 -4.90 -0.93 4.79
CA ASP A 151 -3.78 -0.76 5.72
C ASP A 151 -3.82 0.57 6.48
N VAL A 152 -4.17 1.68 5.80
CA VAL A 152 -4.25 3.01 6.42
C VAL A 152 -5.42 3.11 7.41
N PHE A 153 -6.54 2.47 7.10
CA PHE A 153 -7.78 2.56 7.88
C PHE A 153 -8.05 1.32 8.75
N ALA A 154 -7.09 0.40 8.87
CA ALA A 154 -7.22 -0.81 9.67
C ALA A 154 -7.20 -0.54 11.18
N ASP A 155 -6.38 0.41 11.63
CA ASP A 155 -6.17 0.72 13.04
C ASP A 155 -5.79 2.19 13.23
N GLY A 156 -6.25 2.81 14.32
CA GLY A 156 -5.97 4.21 14.66
C GLY A 156 -7.23 5.06 14.86
N LYS A 157 -7.28 5.81 15.96
CA LYS A 157 -8.42 6.69 16.29
C LYS A 157 -8.63 7.79 15.25
N GLU A 158 -7.54 8.37 14.76
CA GLU A 158 -7.60 9.41 13.74
C GLU A 158 -8.01 8.84 12.38
N ALA A 159 -7.60 7.61 12.06
CA ALA A 159 -8.05 6.90 10.86
C ALA A 159 -9.55 6.59 10.92
N GLU A 160 -10.07 6.10 12.04
CA GLU A 160 -11.51 5.87 12.23
C GLU A 160 -12.30 7.18 12.02
N ARG A 161 -11.88 8.27 12.67
CA ARG A 161 -12.51 9.60 12.51
C ARG A 161 -12.44 10.09 11.06
N ALA A 162 -11.31 9.92 10.39
CA ALA A 162 -11.14 10.28 8.98
C ALA A 162 -12.08 9.46 8.09
N SER A 163 -12.18 8.14 8.31
CA SER A 163 -13.01 7.23 7.51
C SER A 163 -14.50 7.61 7.52
N VAL A 164 -15.00 8.05 8.68
CA VAL A 164 -16.37 8.51 8.84
C VAL A 164 -16.59 9.83 8.09
N GLN A 165 -15.64 10.77 8.18
CA GLN A 165 -15.74 12.08 7.51
C GLN A 165 -15.68 11.96 5.99
N ILE A 166 -14.83 11.09 5.45
CA ILE A 166 -14.76 10.84 4.00
C ILE A 166 -15.85 9.87 3.50
N ARG A 167 -16.71 9.36 4.40
CA ARG A 167 -17.75 8.37 4.12
C ARG A 167 -17.21 7.12 3.41
N LEU A 168 -16.05 6.64 3.86
CA LEU A 168 -15.29 5.60 3.18
C LEU A 168 -16.13 4.35 2.90
N LEU A 169 -16.88 3.87 3.90
CA LEU A 169 -17.72 2.68 3.76
C LEU A 169 -18.80 2.83 2.69
N ALA A 170 -19.40 4.02 2.56
CA ALA A 170 -20.41 4.28 1.53
C ALA A 170 -19.76 4.24 0.14
N ALA A 171 -18.62 4.91 -0.02
CA ALA A 171 -17.89 4.92 -1.29
C ALA A 171 -17.43 3.51 -1.71
N LEU A 172 -16.95 2.68 -0.77
CA LEU A 172 -16.55 1.31 -1.04
C LEU A 172 -17.73 0.42 -1.43
N LYS A 173 -18.91 0.61 -0.82
CA LYS A 173 -20.15 -0.11 -1.22
C LYS A 173 -20.57 0.24 -2.64
N ASP A 174 -20.51 1.52 -3.01
CA ASP A 174 -20.84 1.98 -4.36
C ASP A 174 -19.81 1.48 -5.39
N PHE A 175 -18.54 1.35 -4.97
CA PHE A 175 -17.46 0.87 -5.82
C PHE A 175 -17.44 -0.67 -6.00
N GLN A 176 -17.85 -1.43 -5.00
CA GLN A 176 -17.88 -2.90 -5.02
C GLN A 176 -18.41 -3.51 -6.34
N PRO A 177 -19.58 -3.12 -6.88
CA PRO A 177 -20.09 -3.67 -8.13
C PRO A 177 -19.21 -3.32 -9.34
N VAL A 178 -18.62 -2.12 -9.36
CA VAL A 178 -17.72 -1.66 -10.43
C VAL A 178 -16.43 -2.48 -10.43
N PHE A 179 -15.84 -2.68 -9.25
CA PHE A 179 -14.65 -3.49 -9.10
C PHE A 179 -14.90 -4.95 -9.49
N LYS A 180 -16.02 -5.53 -9.04
CA LYS A 180 -16.44 -6.89 -9.42
C LYS A 180 -16.58 -7.05 -10.93
N MET A 181 -17.14 -6.04 -11.62
CA MET A 181 -17.24 -6.05 -13.08
C MET A 181 -15.86 -5.97 -13.75
N LYS A 182 -14.97 -5.07 -13.30
CA LYS A 182 -13.60 -4.95 -13.81
C LYS A 182 -12.83 -6.27 -13.66
N VAL A 183 -12.88 -6.91 -12.48
CA VAL A 183 -12.23 -8.20 -12.25
C VAL A 183 -12.87 -9.31 -13.08
N GLY A 184 -14.20 -9.36 -13.17
CA GLY A 184 -14.91 -10.35 -13.98
C GLY A 184 -14.53 -10.32 -15.46
N ARG A 185 -14.25 -9.14 -16.02
CA ARG A 185 -13.73 -8.99 -17.40
C ARG A 185 -12.29 -9.46 -17.55
N PHE A 186 -11.49 -9.35 -16.49
CA PHE A 186 -10.06 -9.70 -16.51
C PHE A 186 -9.82 -11.19 -16.21
N CYS A 187 -10.64 -11.80 -15.36
CA CYS A 187 -10.43 -13.14 -14.82
C CYS A 187 -11.23 -14.26 -15.50
N GLY A 188 -12.01 -14.00 -16.55
CA GLY A 188 -12.70 -15.01 -17.38
C GLY A 188 -13.07 -16.31 -16.65
N GLU A 189 -14.26 -16.35 -16.02
CA GLU A 189 -14.83 -17.56 -15.37
C GLU A 189 -13.85 -18.38 -14.51
N ARG A 190 -13.20 -17.77 -13.51
CA ARG A 190 -12.76 -18.52 -12.33
C ARG A 190 -12.46 -17.59 -11.15
N LEU A 191 -13.34 -17.65 -10.14
CA LEU A 191 -13.20 -17.29 -8.72
C LEU A 191 -14.43 -16.52 -8.21
N SER A 192 -15.10 -17.11 -7.23
CA SER A 192 -16.20 -16.48 -6.48
C SER A 192 -15.66 -15.38 -5.56
N LEU A 193 -15.58 -14.16 -6.11
CA LEU A 193 -15.18 -12.90 -5.45
C LEU A 193 -15.99 -12.55 -4.18
N SER A 194 -17.11 -13.23 -3.93
CA SER A 194 -17.88 -13.07 -2.69
C SER A 194 -17.06 -13.41 -1.45
N LEU A 195 -16.18 -14.41 -1.52
CA LEU A 195 -15.37 -14.85 -0.37
C LEU A 195 -14.26 -13.86 -0.02
N LEU A 196 -13.55 -13.30 -1.01
CA LEU A 196 -12.47 -12.33 -0.76
C LEU A 196 -12.99 -11.00 -0.20
N TRP A 197 -14.16 -10.54 -0.68
CA TRP A 197 -14.76 -9.30 -0.21
C TRP A 197 -15.39 -9.47 1.18
N GLU A 198 -16.10 -10.57 1.45
CA GLU A 198 -16.65 -10.81 2.78
C GLU A 198 -15.57 -11.15 3.81
N GLU A 199 -14.54 -11.92 3.47
CA GLU A 199 -13.49 -12.26 4.44
C GLU A 199 -12.53 -11.11 4.71
N GLY A 200 -12.12 -10.32 3.71
CA GLY A 200 -11.23 -9.17 3.92
C GLY A 200 -11.91 -8.03 4.70
N VAL A 201 -13.14 -7.67 4.32
CA VAL A 201 -13.90 -6.60 4.97
C VAL A 201 -14.35 -7.02 6.37
N CYS A 202 -14.82 -8.26 6.57
CA CYS A 202 -15.24 -8.70 7.89
C CYS A 202 -14.07 -9.12 8.79
N ALA A 203 -12.89 -9.48 8.29
CA ALA A 203 -11.73 -9.71 9.16
C ALA A 203 -11.20 -8.40 9.75
N SER A 204 -11.11 -7.34 8.94
CA SER A 204 -10.61 -6.04 9.40
C SER A 204 -11.60 -5.31 10.33
N LEU A 205 -12.91 -5.50 10.14
CA LEU A 205 -13.96 -4.89 10.98
C LEU A 205 -14.30 -5.67 12.27
N ARG A 206 -13.79 -6.90 12.45
CA ARG A 206 -14.09 -7.74 13.65
C ARG A 206 -13.14 -7.53 14.83
N ALA A 207 -12.20 -6.58 14.74
CA ALA A 207 -11.20 -6.33 15.78
C ALA A 207 -11.65 -5.39 16.92
N THR A 208 -12.92 -4.96 16.97
CA THR A 208 -13.50 -4.24 18.12
C THR A 208 -14.72 -4.98 18.68
N PRO A 209 -14.96 -4.96 20.02
CA PRO A 209 -15.91 -5.86 20.64
C PRO A 209 -17.35 -5.34 20.61
N VAL A 210 -18.27 -6.30 20.51
CA VAL A 210 -19.73 -6.29 20.83
C VAL A 210 -20.68 -5.90 19.68
N ILE A 211 -21.30 -6.90 19.05
CA ILE A 211 -22.71 -7.39 19.19
C ILE A 211 -22.82 -8.66 18.31
N PRO A 212 -23.45 -9.77 18.77
CA PRO A 212 -23.34 -11.07 18.12
C PRO A 212 -24.31 -11.21 16.93
N ILE A 213 -23.79 -11.60 15.77
CA ILE A 213 -24.57 -12.24 14.71
C ILE A 213 -23.99 -13.62 14.48
N THR A 214 -24.76 -14.62 14.89
CA THR A 214 -24.44 -16.04 14.81
C THR A 214 -24.44 -16.48 13.34
N LEU A 215 -23.30 -16.92 12.83
CA LEU A 215 -23.20 -17.72 11.61
C LEU A 215 -22.24 -18.87 11.88
N GLN A 216 -22.81 -20.09 11.88
CA GLN A 216 -22.12 -21.36 12.10
C GLN A 216 -21.35 -21.81 10.84
N PRO A 217 -20.31 -22.66 11.02
CA PRO A 217 -19.25 -22.94 10.03
C PRO A 217 -19.66 -24.05 9.01
N PRO A 218 -18.86 -24.26 7.94
CA PRO A 218 -17.80 -25.27 8.05
C PRO A 218 -16.53 -24.94 7.23
N PHE A 219 -15.68 -23.99 7.65
CA PHE A 219 -14.31 -23.89 7.10
C PHE A 219 -13.32 -23.50 8.20
N ARG A 220 -12.11 -24.08 8.15
CA ARG A 220 -11.03 -23.82 9.12
C ARG A 220 -9.86 -23.22 8.37
N VAL A 221 -9.67 -21.90 8.46
CA VAL A 221 -8.50 -21.21 7.92
C VAL A 221 -7.34 -21.38 8.90
N ARG A 222 -6.21 -21.92 8.43
CA ARG A 222 -4.95 -21.97 9.18
C ARG A 222 -4.00 -20.96 8.53
N ALA A 223 -3.70 -19.87 9.25
CA ALA A 223 -2.60 -18.99 8.87
C ALA A 223 -1.28 -19.75 9.12
N CYS A 224 -0.59 -20.13 8.05
CA CYS A 224 0.80 -20.58 8.13
C CYS A 224 1.70 -19.40 7.75
N GLY A 225 2.71 -19.16 8.59
CA GLY A 225 3.45 -17.92 8.68
C GLY A 225 4.30 -17.50 7.47
N LEU A 226 4.77 -16.26 7.60
CA LEU A 226 5.71 -15.51 6.77
C LEU A 226 6.81 -16.34 6.10
N SER A 227 6.87 -16.32 4.77
CA SER A 227 8.12 -16.27 4.02
C SER A 227 7.87 -15.82 2.57
N GLN A 228 8.91 -15.23 1.99
CA GLN A 228 8.93 -14.36 0.83
C GLN A 228 8.39 -14.96 -0.49
N ARG A 229 7.79 -14.06 -1.28
CA ARG A 229 7.48 -14.14 -2.73
C ARG A 229 6.35 -15.11 -3.12
N SER A 230 5.24 -14.49 -3.53
CA SER A 230 4.03 -15.04 -4.15
C SER A 230 2.92 -15.42 -3.16
N VAL A 231 1.83 -14.64 -3.18
CA VAL A 231 0.53 -15.10 -2.67
C VAL A 231 0.02 -16.13 -3.68
N VAL A 232 0.27 -17.40 -3.41
CA VAL A 232 -0.42 -18.50 -4.09
C VAL A 232 -1.57 -18.91 -3.18
N LEU A 233 -2.79 -18.51 -3.54
CA LEU A 233 -4.01 -19.04 -2.93
C LEU A 233 -4.26 -20.44 -3.52
N SER A 234 -3.69 -21.47 -2.89
CA SER A 234 -4.09 -22.86 -3.16
C SER A 234 -5.30 -23.21 -2.30
N VAL A 235 -6.44 -23.40 -2.95
CA VAL A 235 -7.62 -24.04 -2.37
C VAL A 235 -7.55 -25.52 -2.74
N GLU A 236 -7.13 -26.37 -1.81
CA GLU A 236 -7.28 -27.81 -2.00
C GLU A 236 -8.75 -28.20 -1.79
N SER A 237 -9.32 -28.82 -2.81
CA SER A 237 -10.64 -29.46 -2.76
C SER A 237 -10.45 -30.90 -2.27
N LEU A 238 -11.31 -31.36 -1.37
CA LEU A 238 -11.66 -32.78 -1.31
C LEU A 238 -12.89 -33.00 -2.18
#